data_AF-A0A3N5T7S4-F1
#
_entry.id   AF-A0A3N5T7S4-F1
#
_cell.length_a   1.000
_cell.length_b   1.000
_cell.length_c   1.000
_cell.angle_alpha   90.00
_cell.angle_beta   90.00
_cell.angle_gamma   90.00
#
_symmetry.space_group_name_H-M   'P 1'
#
loop_
_entity.id
_entity.type
_entity.pdbx_description
1 polymer ?
#
loop_
_entity_poly.entity_id
_entity_poly.type
_entity_poly.pdbx_seq_one_letter_code
_entity_poly.pdbx_strand_id
1 'polypeptide(L)'
;MTLPETFIRAFERRAGLYGSPGDDCFRLFNALGDGIDGLTIDCYGDYLLVQFYFDHLFNRAAELLSAIEHALARLPGRPRGLLIKDRRKIDDGDGYTARRSSEIVWGDVPPAGYCVFHNGVKVVIDLVHGQHTGLFLDMREIRRALEPYYPAVERMLNL
;
A
#
# COMPACT_ATOMS: atom_id res chain seq x y z
N MET A 1 -22.27 11.20 -0.59
CA MET A 1 -20.93 11.21 -1.21
C MET A 1 -20.86 10.00 -2.11
N THR A 2 -20.54 10.19 -3.39
CA THR A 2 -20.40 9.09 -4.35
C THR A 2 -19.12 8.30 -4.06
N LEU A 3 -18.99 7.12 -4.67
CA LEU A 3 -17.80 6.29 -4.50
C LEU A 3 -16.51 6.99 -4.99
N PRO A 4 -16.48 7.62 -6.18
CA PRO A 4 -15.31 8.42 -6.60
C PRO A 4 -15.00 9.59 -5.67
N GLU A 5 -16.00 10.33 -5.18
CA GLU A 5 -15.79 11.44 -4.23
C GLU A 5 -15.13 10.96 -2.93
N THR A 6 -15.47 9.75 -2.47
CA THR A 6 -14.87 9.14 -1.28
C THR A 6 -13.36 8.94 -1.46
N PHE A 7 -12.94 8.40 -2.61
CA PHE A 7 -11.52 8.22 -2.92
C PHE A 7 -10.81 9.54 -3.16
N ILE A 8 -11.39 10.46 -3.95
CA ILE A 8 -10.82 11.78 -4.23
C ILE A 8 -10.47 12.50 -2.92
N ARG A 9 -11.41 12.55 -1.98
CA ARG A 9 -11.19 13.22 -0.69
C ARG A 9 -10.05 12.59 0.11
N ALA A 10 -9.97 11.26 0.15
CA ALA A 10 -8.89 10.56 0.85
C ALA A 10 -7.52 10.81 0.20
N PHE A 11 -7.49 10.88 -1.13
CA PHE A 11 -6.30 11.07 -1.95
C PHE A 11 -5.78 12.50 -1.83
N GLU A 12 -6.66 13.51 -1.90
CA GLU A 12 -6.32 14.93 -1.73
C GLU A 12 -5.70 15.22 -0.36
N ARG A 13 -6.22 14.60 0.71
CA ARG A 13 -5.63 14.72 2.06
C ARG A 13 -4.16 14.27 2.14
N ARG A 14 -3.71 13.47 1.18
CA ARG A 14 -2.38 12.87 1.13
C ARG A 14 -1.58 13.31 -0.09
N ALA A 15 -2.12 14.20 -0.93
CA ALA A 15 -1.45 14.70 -2.11
C ALA A 15 -0.09 15.35 -1.78
N GLY A 16 0.00 16.01 -0.62
CA GLY A 16 1.25 16.61 -0.14
C GLY A 16 2.34 15.61 0.29
N LEU A 17 2.05 14.31 0.36
CA LEU A 17 3.07 13.29 0.61
C LEU A 17 3.87 12.94 -0.65
N TYR A 18 3.31 13.18 -1.85
CA TYR A 18 4.03 12.97 -3.10
C TYR A 18 5.19 13.95 -3.24
N GLY A 19 6.33 13.44 -3.72
CA GLY A 19 7.54 14.25 -3.90
C GLY A 19 8.27 14.59 -2.60
N SER A 20 7.91 13.96 -1.47
CA SER A 20 8.65 14.10 -0.21
C SER A 20 10.09 13.58 -0.37
N PRO A 21 11.12 14.40 -0.15
CA PRO A 21 12.50 13.95 -0.30
C PRO A 21 12.83 12.80 0.64
N GLY A 22 13.36 11.70 0.08
CA GLY A 22 13.71 10.51 0.86
C GLY A 22 12.51 9.70 1.37
N ASP A 23 11.31 9.93 0.83
CA ASP A 23 10.11 9.22 1.27
C ASP A 23 9.06 9.12 0.15
N ASP A 24 8.91 7.94 -0.43
CA ASP A 24 8.03 7.73 -1.59
C ASP A 24 7.01 6.59 -1.40
N CYS A 25 6.84 6.11 -0.17
CA CYS A 25 5.84 5.10 0.17
C CYS A 25 4.88 5.59 1.27
N PHE A 26 3.58 5.36 1.18
CA PHE A 26 2.62 5.79 2.21
C PHE A 26 1.23 5.20 1.98
N ARG A 27 0.40 5.19 3.03
CA ARG A 27 -1.00 4.80 2.89
C ARG A 27 -1.83 5.92 2.28
N LEU A 28 -2.44 5.64 1.13
CA LEU A 28 -3.30 6.54 0.37
C LEU A 28 -4.78 6.45 0.79
N PHE A 29 -5.25 5.28 1.22
CA PHE A 29 -6.61 5.05 1.74
C PHE A 29 -6.58 4.06 2.91
N ASN A 30 -7.21 4.40 4.04
CA ASN A 30 -7.11 3.70 5.31
C ASN A 30 -8.48 3.26 5.86
N ALA A 31 -9.09 2.30 5.17
CA ALA A 31 -10.28 1.58 5.61
C ALA A 31 -11.41 2.53 6.09
N LEU A 32 -12.04 2.21 7.23
CA LEU A 32 -13.11 3.00 7.82
C LEU A 32 -12.70 4.47 8.07
N GLY A 33 -11.42 4.73 8.32
CA GLY A 33 -10.89 6.08 8.51
C GLY A 33 -11.01 6.98 7.28
N ASP A 34 -11.16 6.41 6.10
CA ASP A 34 -11.44 7.12 4.85
C ASP A 34 -12.80 6.75 4.22
N GLY A 35 -13.64 5.97 4.94
CA GLY A 35 -15.05 5.78 4.64
C GLY A 35 -15.46 4.38 4.14
N ILE A 36 -14.53 3.45 3.90
CA ILE A 36 -14.84 2.08 3.46
C ILE A 36 -14.03 1.10 4.30
N ASP A 37 -14.66 0.50 5.30
CA ASP A 37 -13.97 -0.49 6.14
C ASP A 37 -13.55 -1.73 5.34
N GLY A 38 -12.37 -2.28 5.62
CA GLY A 38 -11.82 -3.44 4.92
C GLY A 38 -11.20 -3.17 3.55
N LEU A 39 -10.99 -1.90 3.16
CA LEU A 39 -10.27 -1.50 1.96
C LEU A 39 -9.05 -0.63 2.32
N THR A 40 -7.86 -1.00 1.85
CA THR A 40 -6.68 -0.14 1.97
C THR A 40 -6.00 0.06 0.63
N ILE A 41 -5.44 1.24 0.41
CA ILE A 41 -4.63 1.55 -0.77
C ILE A 41 -3.31 2.11 -0.27
N ASP A 42 -2.21 1.44 -0.60
CA ASP A 42 -0.86 1.85 -0.23
C ASP A 42 -0.07 2.21 -1.50
N CYS A 43 0.69 3.30 -1.43
CA CYS A 43 1.64 3.75 -2.44
C CYS A 43 3.04 3.25 -2.06
N TYR A 44 3.74 2.63 -3.01
CA TYR A 44 5.11 2.17 -2.90
C TYR A 44 5.88 2.67 -4.12
N GLY A 45 6.43 3.88 -4.01
CA GLY A 45 7.08 4.58 -5.12
C GLY A 45 6.12 4.77 -6.29
N ASP A 46 6.38 4.03 -7.36
CA ASP A 46 5.62 4.09 -8.61
C ASP A 46 4.44 3.12 -8.65
N TYR A 47 4.23 2.29 -7.62
CA TYR A 47 3.19 1.26 -7.63
C TYR A 47 2.16 1.48 -6.54
N LEU A 48 0.91 1.10 -6.85
CA LEU A 48 -0.18 1.07 -5.89
C LEU A 48 -0.54 -0.36 -5.54
N LEU A 49 -0.80 -0.61 -4.26
CA LEU A 49 -1.32 -1.88 -3.76
C LEU A 49 -2.69 -1.65 -3.10
N VAL A 50 -3.73 -2.16 -3.73
CA VAL A 50 -5.10 -2.18 -3.19
C VAL A 50 -5.31 -3.50 -2.46
N GLN A 51 -5.81 -3.48 -1.23
CA GLN A 51 -6.01 -4.68 -0.43
C GLN A 51 -7.45 -4.77 0.05
N PHE A 52 -8.07 -5.94 -0.15
CA PHE A 52 -9.46 -6.22 0.20
C PHE A 52 -9.52 -7.23 1.35
N TYR A 53 -10.17 -6.86 2.45
CA TYR A 53 -10.24 -7.71 3.64
C TYR A 53 -11.59 -8.43 3.82
N PHE A 54 -12.62 -8.03 3.06
CA PHE A 54 -13.96 -8.60 3.16
C PHE A 54 -14.52 -9.07 1.81
N ASP A 55 -15.31 -10.15 1.82
CA ASP A 55 -15.92 -10.74 0.61
C ASP A 55 -16.79 -9.75 -0.17
N HIS A 56 -17.62 -8.99 0.52
CA HIS A 56 -18.53 -8.04 -0.11
C HIS A 56 -17.80 -6.92 -0.88
N LEU A 57 -16.58 -6.59 -0.50
CA LEU A 57 -15.74 -5.64 -1.24
C LEU A 57 -15.07 -6.31 -2.44
N PHE A 58 -14.50 -7.50 -2.23
CA PHE A 58 -13.83 -8.23 -3.31
C PHE A 58 -14.80 -8.57 -4.45
N ASN A 59 -16.05 -8.94 -4.13
CA ASN A 59 -17.11 -9.17 -5.11
C ASN A 59 -17.49 -7.90 -5.92
N ARG A 60 -17.14 -6.71 -5.42
CA ARG A 60 -17.33 -5.41 -6.06
C ARG A 60 -16.01 -4.79 -6.54
N ALA A 61 -14.93 -5.58 -6.64
CA ALA A 61 -13.61 -5.06 -6.95
C ALA A 61 -13.59 -4.26 -8.26
N ALA A 62 -14.28 -4.70 -9.31
CA ALA A 62 -14.34 -3.96 -10.58
C ALA A 62 -14.94 -2.55 -10.43
N GLU A 63 -16.03 -2.40 -9.67
CA GLU A 63 -16.67 -1.11 -9.39
C GLU A 63 -15.73 -0.22 -8.55
N LEU A 64 -15.10 -0.78 -7.53
CA LEU A 64 -14.17 -0.09 -6.64
C LEU A 64 -12.92 0.37 -7.39
N LEU A 65 -12.33 -0.48 -8.24
CA LEU A 65 -11.17 -0.18 -9.05
C LEU A 65 -11.45 0.93 -10.07
N SER A 66 -12.61 0.90 -10.74
CA SER A 66 -13.04 1.97 -11.63
C SER A 66 -13.14 3.33 -10.92
N ALA A 67 -13.71 3.34 -9.71
CA ALA A 67 -13.79 4.57 -8.90
C ALA A 67 -12.41 5.04 -8.39
N ILE A 68 -11.53 4.11 -8.03
CA ILE A 68 -10.14 4.40 -7.65
C ILE A 68 -9.41 5.04 -8.84
N GLU A 69 -9.48 4.45 -10.04
CA GLU A 69 -8.84 4.97 -11.25
C GLU A 69 -9.33 6.38 -11.61
N HIS A 70 -10.63 6.62 -11.49
CA HIS A 70 -11.19 7.97 -11.65
C HIS A 70 -10.56 8.97 -10.66
N ALA A 71 -10.39 8.57 -9.39
CA ALA A 71 -9.79 9.41 -8.37
C ALA A 71 -8.27 9.61 -8.57
N LEU A 72 -7.55 8.60 -9.08
CA LEU A 72 -6.12 8.69 -9.38
C LEU A 72 -5.80 9.79 -10.40
N ALA A 73 -6.73 10.10 -11.31
CA ALA A 73 -6.57 11.21 -12.28
C ALA A 73 -6.44 12.59 -11.60
N ARG A 74 -6.76 12.71 -10.30
CA ARG A 74 -6.64 13.94 -9.51
C ARG A 74 -5.37 14.01 -8.66
N LEU A 75 -4.58 12.94 -8.60
CA LEU A 75 -3.34 12.90 -7.83
C LEU A 75 -2.16 13.49 -8.62
N PRO A 76 -1.17 14.09 -7.92
CA PRO A 76 0.05 14.57 -8.57
C PRO A 76 0.96 13.43 -9.05
N GLY A 77 0.89 12.25 -8.41
CA GLY A 77 1.65 11.06 -8.78
C GLY A 77 1.04 10.31 -9.97
N ARG A 78 1.90 9.77 -10.83
CA ARG A 78 1.50 8.89 -11.94
C ARG A 78 2.05 7.48 -11.70
N PRO A 79 1.29 6.60 -11.03
CA PRO A 79 1.72 5.23 -10.82
C PRO A 79 1.98 4.49 -12.15
N ARG A 80 3.02 3.66 -12.17
CA ARG A 80 3.36 2.74 -13.26
C ARG A 80 2.55 1.45 -13.25
N GLY A 81 1.94 1.10 -12.11
CA GLY A 81 1.10 -0.08 -12.00
C GLY A 81 0.22 -0.08 -10.75
N LEU A 82 -0.88 -0.80 -10.84
CA LEU A 82 -1.76 -1.09 -9.71
C LEU A 82 -1.93 -2.58 -9.56
N LEU A 83 -1.72 -3.04 -8.34
CA LEU A 83 -1.88 -4.42 -7.94
C LEU A 83 -3.01 -4.53 -6.91
N ILE A 84 -3.70 -5.67 -6.91
CA ILE A 84 -4.65 -6.04 -5.87
C ILE A 84 -4.10 -7.18 -5.02
N LYS A 85 -4.45 -7.19 -3.73
CA LYS A 85 -4.18 -8.31 -2.83
C LYS A 85 -5.44 -8.72 -2.09
N ASP A 86 -5.77 -10.00 -2.19
CA ASP A 86 -6.82 -10.61 -1.40
C ASP A 86 -6.33 -10.87 0.03
N ARG A 87 -6.94 -10.21 1.01
CA ARG A 87 -6.62 -10.31 2.44
C ARG A 87 -7.73 -10.94 3.26
N ARG A 88 -8.77 -11.46 2.61
CA ARG A 88 -9.91 -12.06 3.28
C ARG A 88 -9.45 -13.24 4.13
N LYS A 89 -10.00 -13.37 5.34
CA LYS A 89 -9.72 -14.52 6.22
C LYS A 89 -10.13 -15.80 5.50
N ILE A 90 -9.27 -16.81 5.57
CA ILE A 90 -9.55 -18.13 5.04
C ILE A 90 -10.01 -18.98 6.22
N ASP A 91 -11.20 -19.58 6.13
CA ASP A 91 -11.52 -20.78 6.90
C ASP A 91 -11.03 -21.98 6.10
N ASP A 92 -10.09 -22.71 6.72
CA ASP A 92 -9.63 -24.08 6.46
C ASP A 92 -8.78 -24.47 5.23
N GLY A 93 -7.77 -25.29 5.57
CA GLY A 93 -7.33 -26.45 4.79
C GLY A 93 -6.08 -26.25 3.97
N ASP A 94 -6.23 -26.03 2.67
CA ASP A 94 -5.15 -26.22 1.69
C ASP A 94 -5.05 -25.07 0.66
N GLY A 95 -5.82 -23.99 0.84
CA GLY A 95 -5.90 -22.83 -0.06
C GLY A 95 -4.86 -21.73 0.18
N TYR A 96 -3.86 -21.98 1.03
CA TYR A 96 -2.94 -20.96 1.57
C TYR A 96 -2.03 -20.28 0.54
N THR A 97 -1.78 -20.88 -0.61
CA THR A 97 -0.75 -20.43 -1.57
C THR A 97 -1.29 -19.49 -2.65
N ALA A 98 -2.51 -19.70 -3.15
CA ALA A 98 -3.04 -18.92 -4.28
C ALA A 98 -3.38 -17.46 -3.93
N ARG A 99 -3.78 -17.18 -2.67
CA ARG A 99 -4.12 -15.81 -2.20
C ARG A 99 -2.93 -15.03 -1.65
N ARG A 100 -1.71 -15.58 -1.69
CA ARG A 100 -0.51 -14.86 -1.23
C ARG A 100 -0.01 -13.89 -2.27
N SER A 101 -0.12 -14.24 -3.54
CA SER A 101 0.32 -13.36 -4.61
C SER A 101 -0.67 -12.23 -4.86
N SER A 102 -0.14 -11.07 -5.19
CA SER A 102 -0.93 -9.99 -5.74
C SER A 102 -1.15 -10.17 -7.23
N GLU A 103 -2.31 -9.74 -7.70
CA GLU A 103 -2.66 -9.71 -9.12
C GLU A 103 -2.42 -8.32 -9.68
N ILE A 104 -1.86 -8.23 -10.89
CA ILE A 104 -1.67 -6.97 -11.58
C ILE A 104 -2.98 -6.62 -12.29
N VAL A 105 -3.54 -5.46 -11.96
CA VAL A 105 -4.74 -4.94 -12.63
C VAL A 105 -4.33 -4.25 -13.94
N TRP A 106 -3.31 -3.40 -13.88
CA TRP A 106 -2.70 -2.75 -15.03
C TRP A 106 -1.28 -2.30 -14.72
N GLY A 107 -0.55 -1.96 -15.79
CA GLY A 107 0.83 -1.52 -15.73
C GLY A 107 1.83 -2.68 -15.74
N ASP A 108 3.07 -2.36 -15.40
CA ASP A 108 4.17 -3.33 -15.43
C ASP A 108 4.25 -4.14 -14.13
N VAL A 109 4.82 -5.34 -14.19
CA VAL A 109 5.26 -6.05 -12.98
C VAL A 109 6.40 -5.24 -12.32
N PRO A 110 6.37 -5.00 -11.00
CA PRO A 110 7.51 -4.43 -10.29
C PRO A 110 8.78 -5.27 -10.54
N PRO A 111 9.93 -4.64 -10.85
CA PRO A 111 11.16 -5.38 -11.13
C PRO A 111 11.65 -6.16 -9.90
N ALA A 112 12.42 -7.23 -10.11
CA ALA A 112 13.03 -7.96 -9.01
C ALA A 112 13.92 -7.04 -8.16
N GLY A 113 13.79 -7.13 -6.84
CA GLY A 113 14.50 -6.24 -5.91
C GLY A 113 13.99 -4.79 -5.94
N TYR A 114 12.73 -4.57 -6.35
CA TYR A 114 12.10 -3.25 -6.30
C TYR A 114 12.29 -2.61 -4.93
N CYS A 115 12.61 -1.32 -4.93
CA CYS A 115 12.91 -0.58 -3.73
C CYS A 115 12.12 0.73 -3.68
N VAL A 116 11.82 1.16 -2.47
CA VAL A 116 11.23 2.45 -2.14
C VAL A 116 12.12 3.18 -1.14
N PHE A 117 11.93 4.48 -1.00
CA PHE A 117 12.50 5.26 0.10
C PHE A 117 11.50 5.38 1.25
N HIS A 118 11.99 5.13 2.45
CA HIS A 118 11.25 5.24 3.69
C HIS A 118 12.14 5.89 4.75
N ASN A 119 11.82 7.12 5.18
CA ASN A 119 12.63 7.91 6.12
C ASN A 119 14.11 8.01 5.68
N GLY A 120 14.36 8.32 4.41
CA GLY A 120 15.71 8.45 3.86
C GLY A 120 16.43 7.13 3.58
N VAL A 121 15.86 5.99 3.97
CA VAL A 121 16.47 4.66 3.78
C VAL A 121 15.82 3.96 2.59
N LYS A 122 16.64 3.30 1.77
CA LYS A 122 16.17 2.45 0.66
C LYS A 122 15.77 1.08 1.20
N VAL A 123 14.52 0.67 0.98
CA VAL A 123 13.94 -0.58 1.48
C VAL A 123 13.47 -1.43 0.32
N VAL A 124 13.81 -2.73 0.33
CA VAL A 124 13.32 -3.70 -0.66
C VAL A 124 11.86 -4.02 -0.38
N ILE A 125 11.03 -3.97 -1.40
CA ILE A 125 9.59 -4.22 -1.34
C ILE A 125 9.24 -5.36 -2.28
N ASP A 126 8.46 -6.31 -1.76
CA ASP A 126 7.83 -7.36 -2.56
C ASP A 126 6.32 -7.11 -2.66
N LEU A 127 5.89 -6.52 -3.77
CA LEU A 127 4.47 -6.26 -4.01
C LEU A 127 3.73 -7.45 -4.60
N VAL A 128 4.44 -8.44 -5.13
CA VAL A 128 3.85 -9.51 -5.95
C VAL A 128 3.76 -10.80 -5.16
N HIS A 129 4.80 -11.16 -4.41
CA HIS A 129 4.88 -12.43 -3.71
C HIS A 129 4.75 -12.27 -2.19
N GLY A 130 4.61 -13.41 -1.51
CA GLY A 130 4.59 -13.47 -0.04
C GLY A 130 3.35 -12.88 0.62
N GLN A 131 3.25 -13.02 1.94
CA GLN A 131 2.10 -12.46 2.67
C GLN A 131 2.22 -10.95 2.84
N HIS A 132 3.38 -10.41 3.17
CA HIS A 132 3.57 -8.97 3.43
C HIS A 132 4.46 -8.34 2.37
N THR A 133 4.50 -7.00 2.33
CA THR A 133 5.27 -6.23 1.35
C THR A 133 6.75 -6.07 1.73
N GLY A 134 7.15 -6.52 2.92
CA GLY A 134 8.48 -6.27 3.49
C GLY A 134 8.57 -5.00 4.34
N LEU A 135 7.56 -4.12 4.31
CA LEU A 135 7.54 -2.88 5.08
C LEU A 135 6.14 -2.59 5.65
N PHE A 136 6.06 -2.44 6.98
CA PHE A 136 4.85 -1.98 7.67
C PHE A 136 4.83 -0.45 7.73
N LEU A 137 4.05 0.20 6.86
CA LEU A 137 4.07 1.67 6.68
C LEU A 137 3.61 2.46 7.93
N ASP A 138 2.75 1.88 8.76
CA ASP A 138 2.27 2.45 10.02
C ASP A 138 3.37 2.61 11.08
N MET A 139 4.45 1.83 11.00
CA MET A 139 5.63 1.97 11.86
C MET A 139 6.59 3.11 11.44
N ARG A 140 6.17 4.00 10.53
CA ARG A 140 6.96 5.13 10.02
C ARG A 140 7.53 6.01 11.13
N GLU A 141 6.67 6.53 11.99
CA GLU A 141 7.10 7.48 13.02
C GLU A 141 7.93 6.79 14.11
N ILE A 142 7.69 5.50 14.36
CA ILE A 142 8.55 4.70 15.25
C ILE A 142 9.95 4.56 14.67
N ARG A 143 10.07 4.18 13.39
CA ARG A 143 11.39 4.07 12.72
C ARG A 143 12.11 5.42 12.68
N ARG A 144 11.38 6.52 12.44
CA ARG A 144 11.93 7.89 12.49
C ARG A 144 12.41 8.24 13.90
N ALA A 145 11.62 7.95 14.93
CA ALA A 145 11.99 8.22 16.32
C ALA A 145 13.22 7.42 16.77
N LEU A 146 13.44 6.23 16.21
CA LEU A 146 14.62 5.40 16.48
C LEU A 146 15.88 5.87 15.75
N GLU A 147 15.75 6.64 14.67
CA GLU A 147 16.87 7.07 13.82
C GLU A 147 18.05 7.68 14.59
N PRO A 148 17.85 8.63 15.53
CA PRO A 148 18.95 9.27 16.23
C PRO A 148 19.76 8.33 17.13
N TYR A 149 19.21 7.16 17.48
CA TYR A 149 19.87 6.19 18.35
C TYR A 149 20.80 5.25 17.59
N TYR A 150 20.57 4.99 16.30
CA TYR A 150 21.36 4.03 15.53
C TYR A 150 22.87 4.33 15.49
N PRO A 151 23.35 5.58 15.34
CA PRO A 151 24.79 5.85 15.29
C PRO A 151 25.53 5.55 16.59
N ALA A 152 24.84 5.54 17.73
CA ALA A 152 25.43 5.38 19.06
C ALA A 152 25.24 3.97 19.65
N VAL A 153 24.44 3.11 19.01
CA VAL A 153 24.14 1.77 19.51
C VAL A 153 25.16 0.76 19.00
N GLU A 154 25.92 0.15 19.93
CA GLU A 154 26.85 -0.95 19.61
C GLU A 154 26.09 -2.25 19.29
N ARG A 155 24.98 -2.50 20.00
CA ARG A 155 24.18 -3.73 19.86
C ARG A 155 22.70 -3.42 19.98
N MET A 156 21.93 -3.83 18.98
CA MET A 156 20.49 -3.70 18.98
C MET A 156 19.85 -5.08 18.83
N LEU A 157 18.88 -5.37 19.69
CA LEU A 157 18.02 -6.54 19.55
C LEU A 157 16.66 -6.07 19.01
N ASN A 158 16.25 -6.61 17.87
CA ASN A 158 14.94 -6.40 17.28
C ASN A 158 14.23 -7.75 17.24
N LEU A 159 13.27 -7.97 18.14
CA LEU A 159 12.55 -9.23 18.35
C LEU A 159 11.33 -9.37 17.44
#